data_AF-A0A928SCH2-F1
#
_entry.id   AF-A0A928SCH2-F1
#
_cell.length_a   1.000
_cell.length_b   1.000
_cell.length_c   1.000
_cell.angle_alpha   90.00
_cell.angle_beta   90.00
_cell.angle_gamma   90.00
#
_symmetry.space_group_name_H-M   'P 1'
#
loop_
_entity.id
_entity.type
_entity.pdbx_description
1 polymer ?
#
loop_
_entity_poly.entity_id
_entity_poly.type
_entity_poly.pdbx_seq_one_letter_code
_entity_poly.pdbx_strand_id
1 'polypeptide(L)'
;MYRALVTGPDRLTVQLDEGRHVRDYYERAEKRGQSLEVTLNNGIGPAVHIASAVPSSAAPIDKDEPGIAGNISGEPLRLIRSQTVGVEGLADAQFILEAEILPEVHESEGPFAEVTGYYATQGNRWVMRVKKITRRKNPIWQTILSGKEVYNSVGLVGEAVVSGFGETGYQPLIDFKVSSFCGWSHFSP
;
A
#
# COMPACT_ATOMS: atom_id res chain seq x y z
N MET A 1 -0.51 -0.02 0.41
CA MET A 1 0.61 -0.94 0.07
C MET A 1 0.33 -1.62 -1.27
N TYR A 2 1.35 -1.85 -2.11
CA TYR A 2 1.18 -2.47 -3.43
C TYR A 2 2.27 -3.50 -3.70
N ARG A 3 1.94 -4.57 -4.43
CA ARG A 3 2.92 -5.44 -5.10
C ARG A 3 3.42 -4.75 -6.35
N ALA A 4 4.72 -4.89 -6.64
CA ALA A 4 5.33 -4.44 -7.88
C ALA A 4 6.19 -5.56 -8.48
N LEU A 5 5.93 -5.96 -9.73
CA LEU A 5 6.74 -6.93 -10.46
C LEU A 5 7.72 -6.20 -11.37
N VAL A 6 9.00 -6.58 -11.33
CA VAL A 6 10.02 -6.03 -12.23
C VAL A 6 9.85 -6.63 -13.63
N THR A 7 9.53 -5.80 -14.61
CA THR A 7 9.32 -6.20 -16.00
C THR A 7 10.41 -5.70 -16.95
N GLY A 8 11.23 -4.76 -16.50
CA GLY A 8 12.34 -4.20 -17.28
C GLY A 8 13.36 -3.49 -16.40
N PRO A 9 14.39 -2.87 -17.02
CA PRO A 9 15.46 -2.17 -16.28
C PRO A 9 14.94 -0.95 -15.48
N ASP A 10 13.88 -0.31 -15.97
CA ASP A 10 13.25 0.88 -15.39
C ASP A 10 11.72 0.73 -15.23
N ARG A 11 11.19 -0.49 -15.35
CA ARG A 11 9.74 -0.75 -15.38
C ARG A 11 9.31 -1.75 -14.33
N LEU A 12 8.22 -1.39 -13.67
CA LEU A 12 7.49 -2.21 -12.73
C LEU A 12 6.03 -2.28 -13.18
N THR A 13 5.39 -3.44 -13.07
CA THR A 13 3.92 -3.53 -13.11
C THR A 13 3.34 -3.45 -11.71
N VAL A 14 2.23 -2.72 -11.58
CA VAL A 14 1.49 -2.57 -10.33
C VAL A 14 0.00 -2.76 -10.56
N GLN A 15 -0.66 -3.45 -9.63
CA GLN A 15 -2.11 -3.60 -9.64
C GLN A 15 -2.77 -2.47 -8.86
N LEU A 16 -3.58 -1.66 -9.55
CA LEU A 16 -4.38 -0.59 -8.96
C LEU A 16 -5.82 -1.08 -8.77
N ASP A 17 -6.15 -1.53 -7.56
CA ASP A 17 -7.48 -2.05 -7.25
C ASP A 17 -8.55 -0.94 -7.22
N GLU A 18 -9.75 -1.27 -7.66
CA GLU A 18 -10.92 -0.39 -7.59
C GLU A 18 -11.22 0.01 -6.12
N GLY A 19 -11.63 1.26 -5.92
CA GLY A 19 -11.92 1.80 -4.58
C GLY A 19 -10.70 2.20 -3.75
N ARG A 20 -9.47 2.05 -4.27
CA ARG A 20 -8.24 2.61 -3.64
C ARG A 20 -7.97 4.02 -4.13
N HIS A 21 -7.48 4.89 -3.24
CA HIS A 21 -7.17 6.29 -3.57
C HIS A 21 -6.18 6.46 -4.72
N VAL A 22 -5.12 5.64 -4.79
CA VAL A 22 -4.14 5.70 -5.89
C VAL A 22 -4.79 5.40 -7.25
N ARG A 23 -5.80 4.52 -7.30
CA ARG A 23 -6.54 4.23 -8.53
C ARG A 23 -7.33 5.45 -8.99
N ASP A 24 -8.01 6.14 -8.08
CA ASP A 24 -8.73 7.39 -8.38
C ASP A 24 -7.78 8.50 -8.85
N TYR A 25 -6.63 8.69 -8.18
CA TYR A 25 -5.62 9.66 -8.63
C TYR A 25 -5.08 9.34 -10.02
N TYR A 26 -4.82 8.06 -10.32
CA TYR A 26 -4.39 7.62 -11.64
C TYR A 26 -5.44 7.94 -12.70
N GLU A 27 -6.71 7.60 -12.47
CA GLU A 27 -7.78 7.85 -13.44
C GLU A 27 -7.98 9.34 -13.72
N ARG A 28 -7.78 10.21 -12.72
CA ARG A 28 -7.79 11.66 -12.90
C ARG A 28 -6.62 12.15 -13.76
N ALA A 29 -5.43 11.59 -13.57
CA ALA A 29 -4.25 11.91 -14.37
C ALA A 29 -4.39 11.39 -15.81
N GLU A 30 -4.87 10.16 -15.98
CA GLU A 30 -5.12 9.53 -17.29
C GLU A 30 -6.14 10.31 -18.11
N LYS A 31 -7.24 10.78 -17.50
CA LYS A 31 -8.22 11.67 -18.16
C LYS A 31 -7.62 12.98 -18.68
N ARG A 32 -6.46 13.39 -18.16
CA ARG A 32 -5.71 14.57 -18.61
C ARG A 32 -4.58 14.22 -19.58
N GLY A 33 -4.40 12.94 -19.93
CA GLY A 33 -3.27 12.45 -20.72
C GLY A 33 -1.93 12.58 -19.99
N GLN A 34 -1.94 12.61 -18.65
CA GLN A 34 -0.77 12.81 -17.82
C GLN A 34 -0.44 11.52 -17.05
N SER A 35 0.86 11.31 -16.81
CA SER A 35 1.31 10.27 -15.88
C SER A 35 1.02 10.68 -14.43
N LEU A 36 0.82 9.68 -13.57
CA LEU A 36 0.70 9.91 -12.13
C LEU A 36 2.09 9.78 -11.49
N GLU A 37 2.66 10.88 -11.02
CA GLU A 37 3.90 10.87 -10.26
C GLU A 37 3.70 10.27 -8.87
N VAL A 38 4.62 9.38 -8.45
CA VAL A 38 4.55 8.64 -7.18
C VAL A 38 5.94 8.43 -6.59
N THR A 39 6.00 8.19 -5.28
CA THR A 39 7.17 7.62 -4.61
C THR A 39 6.83 6.24 -4.03
N LEU A 40 7.62 5.23 -4.39
CA LEU A 40 7.58 3.92 -3.73
C LEU A 40 8.67 3.90 -2.67
N ASN A 41 8.24 3.77 -1.42
CA ASN A 41 9.13 3.83 -0.27
C ASN A 41 9.23 2.42 0.35
N ASN A 42 10.45 1.89 0.45
CA ASN A 42 10.74 0.54 0.94
C ASN A 42 11.58 0.56 2.22
N GLY A 43 11.35 -0.41 3.11
CA GLY A 43 12.13 -0.52 4.35
C GLY A 43 11.76 0.57 5.35
N ILE A 44 10.46 0.74 5.59
CA ILE A 44 9.95 1.76 6.52
C ILE A 44 9.48 1.08 7.80
N GLY A 45 9.55 1.80 8.91
CA GLY A 45 9.09 1.32 10.21
C GLY A 45 7.66 0.77 10.19
N PRO A 46 7.34 -0.13 11.14
CA PRO A 46 6.08 -0.89 11.16
C PRO A 46 4.83 -0.01 11.23
N ALA A 47 4.90 1.18 11.82
CA ALA A 47 3.78 2.11 11.90
C ALA A 47 3.25 2.50 10.51
N VAL A 48 4.14 2.82 9.57
CA VAL A 48 3.76 3.18 8.19
C VAL A 48 3.25 1.95 7.44
N HIS A 49 3.87 0.79 7.67
CA HIS A 49 3.42 -0.47 7.07
C HIS A 49 1.97 -0.77 7.44
N ILE A 50 1.63 -0.67 8.73
CA ILE A 50 0.26 -0.87 9.26
C ILE A 50 -0.68 0.21 8.73
N ALA A 51 -0.31 1.49 8.84
CA ALA A 51 -1.15 2.59 8.36
C ALA A 51 -1.47 2.48 6.86
N SER A 52 -0.54 1.98 6.05
CA SER A 52 -0.72 1.79 4.61
C SER A 52 -1.71 0.67 4.21
N ALA A 53 -2.17 -0.11 5.20
CA ALA A 53 -3.18 -1.15 5.05
C ALA A 53 -4.59 -0.69 5.50
N VAL A 54 -4.71 0.53 6.05
CA VAL A 54 -6.00 1.13 6.41
C VAL A 54 -6.88 1.24 5.17
N PRO A 55 -8.11 0.70 5.19
CA PRO A 55 -8.99 0.76 4.03
C PRO A 55 -9.49 2.19 3.81
N SER A 56 -9.75 2.53 2.54
CA SER A 56 -10.29 3.83 2.12
C SER A 56 -11.63 4.19 2.81
N SER A 57 -12.36 3.18 3.31
CA SER A 57 -13.58 3.38 4.09
C SER A 57 -13.32 3.91 5.51
N ALA A 58 -12.15 3.62 6.08
CA ALA A 58 -11.76 4.04 7.43
C ALA A 58 -10.92 5.33 7.42
N ALA A 59 -10.16 5.57 6.33
CA ALA A 59 -9.47 6.81 6.07
C ALA A 59 -10.02 7.41 4.77
N PRO A 60 -10.96 8.38 4.81
CA PRO A 60 -11.44 9.04 3.60
C PRO A 60 -10.31 9.81 2.89
N ILE A 61 -10.48 10.06 1.59
CA ILE A 61 -9.43 10.59 0.68
C ILE A 61 -8.84 11.95 1.09
N ASP A 62 -9.54 12.69 1.93
CA ASP A 62 -9.11 13.97 2.51
C ASP A 62 -8.31 13.81 3.81
N LYS A 63 -8.20 12.59 4.35
CA LYS A 63 -7.35 12.24 5.49
C LYS A 63 -6.10 11.50 5.03
N ASP A 64 -4.97 11.95 5.54
CA ASP A 64 -3.64 11.47 5.17
C ASP A 64 -3.28 10.19 5.95
N GLU A 65 -3.14 9.05 5.27
CA GLU A 65 -2.65 7.81 5.90
C GLU A 65 -1.28 7.96 6.61
N PRO A 66 -0.32 8.77 6.09
CA PRO A 66 0.85 9.24 6.84
C PRO A 66 0.55 9.85 8.22
N GLY A 67 -0.57 10.56 8.37
CA GLY A 67 -1.01 11.09 9.67
C GLY A 67 -1.42 10.00 10.66
N ILE A 68 -2.04 8.92 10.16
CA ILE A 68 -2.34 7.72 10.98
C ILE A 68 -1.04 7.07 11.44
N ALA A 69 -0.07 6.93 10.53
CA ALA A 69 1.24 6.39 10.88
C ALA A 69 1.94 7.25 11.94
N GLY A 70 1.88 8.57 11.81
CA GLY A 70 2.43 9.51 12.79
C GLY A 70 1.81 9.37 14.18
N ASN A 71 0.49 9.17 14.24
CA ASN A 71 -0.22 8.90 15.49
C ASN A 71 0.22 7.57 16.12
N ILE A 72 0.42 6.52 15.30
CA ILE A 72 0.90 5.22 15.79
C ILE A 72 2.34 5.32 16.32
N SER A 73 3.21 6.08 15.64
CA SER A 73 4.61 6.29 16.07
C SER A 73 4.76 7.29 17.21
N GLY A 74 3.72 8.06 17.53
CA GLY A 74 3.78 9.15 18.52
C GLY A 74 4.57 10.37 18.07
N GLU A 75 4.99 10.41 16.80
CA GLU A 75 5.73 11.50 16.19
C GLU A 75 5.38 11.63 14.70
N PRO A 76 5.32 12.85 14.14
CA PRO A 76 5.06 13.06 12.71
C PRO A 76 6.08 12.35 11.82
N LEU A 77 5.62 11.80 10.70
CA LEU A 77 6.52 11.24 9.70
C LEU A 77 7.41 12.34 9.10
N ARG A 78 8.69 12.01 8.90
CA ARG A 78 9.64 12.90 8.24
C ARG A 78 9.60 12.68 6.74
N LEU A 79 9.34 13.76 6.01
CA LEU A 79 9.31 13.77 4.55
C LEU A 79 10.63 14.31 3.99
N ILE A 80 10.99 13.85 2.80
CA ILE A 80 12.13 14.37 2.04
C ILE A 80 11.69 14.69 0.62
N ARG A 81 12.13 15.84 0.12
CA ARG A 81 11.83 16.26 -1.25
C ARG A 81 12.47 15.31 -2.26
N SER A 82 11.66 14.83 -3.20
CA SER A 82 12.11 14.05 -4.35
C SER A 82 12.89 14.90 -5.35
N GLN A 83 13.72 14.25 -6.16
CA GLN A 83 14.64 14.93 -7.07
C GLN A 83 14.12 15.03 -8.51
N THR A 84 13.14 14.20 -8.87
CA THR A 84 12.65 13.98 -10.24
C THR A 84 11.13 13.96 -10.34
N VAL A 85 10.40 13.91 -9.23
CA VAL A 85 8.93 13.93 -9.16
C VAL A 85 8.45 14.96 -8.13
N GLY A 86 7.20 15.41 -8.25
CA GLY A 86 6.57 16.40 -7.38
C GLY A 86 6.04 15.87 -6.05
N VAL A 87 6.16 14.56 -5.77
CA VAL A 87 5.68 13.92 -4.54
C VAL A 87 6.85 13.63 -3.60
N GLU A 88 6.71 13.91 -2.31
CA GLU A 88 7.74 13.61 -1.31
C GLU A 88 7.97 12.10 -1.12
N GLY A 89 9.19 11.75 -0.73
CA GLY A 89 9.51 10.44 -0.18
C GLY A 89 9.48 10.45 1.34
N LEU A 90 9.46 9.26 1.94
CA LEU A 90 9.59 9.09 3.39
C LEU A 90 11.08 9.07 3.75
N ALA A 91 11.52 10.08 4.51
CA ALA A 91 12.93 10.30 4.84
C ALA A 91 13.56 9.10 5.57
N ASP A 92 12.74 8.32 6.27
CA ASP A 92 13.19 7.17 7.04
C ASP A 92 13.31 5.86 6.25
N ALA A 93 12.84 5.83 4.99
CA ALA A 93 12.91 4.65 4.14
C ALA A 93 14.36 4.16 3.89
N GLN A 94 14.51 2.86 3.61
CA GLN A 94 15.77 2.28 3.14
C GLN A 94 16.00 2.60 1.66
N PHE A 95 14.93 2.58 0.87
CA PHE A 95 14.91 2.99 -0.53
C PHE A 95 13.70 3.88 -0.81
N ILE A 96 13.91 4.86 -1.69
CA ILE A 96 12.87 5.70 -2.28
C ILE A 96 13.03 5.58 -3.80
N LEU A 97 12.01 5.04 -4.45
CA LEU A 97 11.91 4.96 -5.89
C LEU A 97 10.97 6.07 -6.34
N GLU A 98 11.52 7.04 -7.07
CA GLU A 98 10.75 8.11 -7.70
C GLU A 98 10.30 7.63 -9.07
N ALA A 99 9.00 7.62 -9.30
CA ALA A 99 8.41 6.97 -10.47
C ALA A 99 7.17 7.70 -10.97
N GLU A 100 6.70 7.28 -12.13
CA GLU A 100 5.43 7.71 -12.69
C GLU A 100 4.65 6.51 -13.23
N ILE A 101 3.34 6.47 -12.97
CA ILE A 101 2.45 5.47 -13.58
C ILE A 101 2.01 6.02 -14.93
N LEU A 102 2.33 5.29 -16.00
CA LEU A 102 2.12 5.73 -17.37
C LEU A 102 0.64 5.57 -17.78
N PRO A 103 0.04 6.59 -18.42
CA PRO A 103 -1.34 6.48 -18.90
C PRO A 103 -1.40 5.49 -20.07
N GLU A 104 -2.48 4.71 -20.14
CA GLU A 104 -2.76 3.77 -21.25
C GLU A 104 -1.72 2.65 -21.48
N VAL A 105 -0.63 2.59 -20.71
CA VAL A 105 0.42 1.58 -20.85
C VAL A 105 0.22 0.46 -19.83
N HIS A 106 0.07 -0.75 -20.35
CA HIS A 106 -0.08 -1.95 -19.52
C HIS A 106 0.86 -3.05 -19.99
N GLU A 107 1.38 -3.82 -19.02
CA GLU A 107 2.23 -4.98 -19.26
C GLU A 107 1.69 -6.18 -18.50
N SER A 108 2.10 -7.37 -18.92
CA SER A 108 1.64 -8.62 -18.30
C SER A 108 2.28 -8.82 -16.93
N GLU A 109 1.46 -9.08 -15.90
CA GLU A 109 1.87 -9.37 -14.53
C GLU A 109 1.32 -10.72 -14.08
N GLY A 110 2.15 -11.49 -13.38
CA GLY A 110 1.77 -12.74 -12.75
C GLY A 110 2.10 -13.99 -13.59
N PRO A 111 1.69 -15.18 -13.13
CA PRO A 111 0.89 -15.43 -11.92
C PRO A 111 1.66 -15.08 -10.63
N PHE A 112 0.93 -14.85 -9.53
CA PHE A 112 1.54 -14.56 -8.22
C PHE A 112 0.75 -15.21 -7.08
N ALA A 113 1.44 -15.68 -6.04
CA ALA A 113 0.81 -16.31 -4.89
C ALA A 113 0.05 -15.26 -4.06
N GLU A 114 -1.26 -15.42 -3.91
CA GLU A 114 -2.10 -14.49 -3.14
C GLU A 114 -2.24 -14.91 -1.68
N VAL A 115 -2.69 -13.96 -0.85
CA VAL A 115 -2.99 -14.20 0.56
C VAL A 115 -4.06 -15.29 0.78
N THR A 116 -4.83 -15.62 -0.27
CA THR A 116 -5.80 -16.74 -0.31
C THR A 116 -5.17 -18.12 -0.30
N GLY A 117 -3.84 -18.22 -0.46
CA GLY A 117 -3.16 -19.50 -0.62
C GLY A 117 -3.24 -20.06 -2.04
N TYR A 118 -3.86 -19.32 -2.98
CA TYR A 118 -3.94 -19.66 -4.40
C TYR A 118 -3.14 -18.67 -5.23
N TYR A 119 -2.78 -19.06 -6.46
CA TYR A 119 -2.18 -18.13 -7.40
C TYR A 119 -3.26 -17.27 -8.06
N ALA A 120 -3.04 -15.96 -8.08
CA ALA A 120 -3.75 -15.07 -8.99
C ALA A 120 -3.37 -15.40 -10.44
N THR A 121 -4.34 -15.32 -11.33
CA THR A 121 -4.12 -15.44 -12.77
C THR A 121 -3.29 -14.27 -13.29
N GLN A 122 -2.54 -14.52 -14.34
CA GLN A 122 -1.84 -13.48 -15.08
C GLN A 122 -2.84 -12.46 -15.65
N GLY A 123 -2.47 -11.19 -15.67
CA GLY A 123 -3.31 -10.11 -16.19
C GLY A 123 -2.49 -8.91 -16.65
N ASN A 124 -3.11 -8.00 -17.40
CA ASN A 124 -2.48 -6.75 -17.79
C ASN A 124 -2.61 -5.73 -16.65
N ARG A 125 -1.48 -5.14 -16.24
CA ARG A 125 -1.38 -4.23 -15.10
C ARG A 125 -0.68 -2.94 -15.49
N TRP A 126 -0.89 -1.88 -14.71
CA TRP A 126 -0.36 -0.55 -14.97
C TRP A 126 1.16 -0.56 -14.91
N VAL A 127 1.80 0.11 -15.87
CA VAL A 127 3.25 0.27 -15.89
C VAL A 127 3.64 1.50 -15.10
N MET A 128 4.47 1.27 -14.08
CA MET A 128 5.18 2.30 -13.33
C MET A 128 6.63 2.37 -13.83
N ARG A 129 7.00 3.52 -14.40
CA ARG A 129 8.36 3.81 -14.86
C ARG A 129 9.16 4.48 -13.75
N VAL A 130 10.27 3.87 -13.35
CA VAL A 130 11.17 4.37 -12.33
C VAL A 130 12.13 5.39 -12.93
N LYS A 131 12.12 6.62 -12.43
CA LYS A 131 12.99 7.72 -12.87
C LYS A 131 14.28 7.77 -12.06
N LYS A 132 14.20 7.48 -10.76
CA LYS A 132 15.35 7.52 -9.86
C LYS A 132 15.18 6.59 -8.67
N ILE A 133 16.28 6.00 -8.21
CA ILE A 133 16.34 5.25 -6.96
C ILE A 133 17.33 5.93 -6.03
N THR A 134 16.84 6.34 -4.86
CA THR A 134 17.66 6.88 -3.76
C THR A 134 17.65 5.87 -2.62
N ARG A 135 18.80 5.67 -1.96
CA ARG A 135 18.94 4.65 -0.90
C ARG A 135 19.90 5.08 0.20
N ARG A 136 19.75 4.48 1.38
CA ARG A 136 20.76 4.59 2.45
C ARG A 136 22.08 3.93 2.03
N LYS A 137 23.17 4.28 2.73
CA LYS A 137 24.52 3.76 2.45
C LYS A 137 24.57 2.22 2.47
N ASN A 138 24.01 1.63 3.52
CA ASN A 138 23.89 0.18 3.73
C ASN A 138 22.41 -0.17 3.90
N PRO A 139 21.62 -0.25 2.81
CA PRO A 139 20.18 -0.35 2.90
C PRO A 139 19.74 -1.80 3.05
N ILE A 140 18.59 -2.00 3.71
CA ILE A 140 17.94 -3.30 3.84
C ILE A 140 16.71 -3.30 2.93
N TRP A 141 16.60 -4.29 2.04
CA TRP A 141 15.38 -4.47 1.25
C TRP A 141 14.34 -5.22 2.08
N GLN A 142 13.24 -4.55 2.39
CA GLN A 142 12.12 -5.18 3.09
C GLN A 142 11.16 -5.77 2.07
N THR A 143 10.81 -7.04 2.25
CA THR A 143 9.76 -7.69 1.49
C THR A 143 8.87 -8.49 2.43
N ILE A 144 7.67 -8.82 1.98
CA ILE A 144 6.77 -9.72 2.69
C ILE A 144 6.46 -10.90 1.80
N LEU A 145 6.39 -12.08 2.40
CA LEU A 145 5.88 -13.26 1.72
C LEU A 145 4.34 -13.23 1.78
N SER A 146 3.70 -13.71 0.72
CA SER A 146 2.26 -13.88 0.72
C SER A 146 1.84 -14.88 1.80
N GLY A 147 0.69 -14.60 2.44
CA GLY A 147 0.17 -15.44 3.52
C GLY A 147 0.22 -14.73 4.87
N LYS A 148 1.01 -15.27 5.82
CA LYS A 148 0.91 -14.90 7.25
C LYS A 148 1.30 -13.44 7.51
N GLU A 149 2.30 -12.92 6.82
CA GLU A 149 2.78 -11.55 6.97
C GLU A 149 1.72 -10.55 6.47
N VAL A 150 1.04 -10.88 5.37
CA VAL A 150 -0.10 -10.11 4.87
C VAL A 150 -1.27 -10.19 5.84
N TYR A 151 -1.57 -11.37 6.38
CA TYR A 151 -2.61 -11.57 7.41
C TYR A 151 -2.38 -10.70 8.64
N ASN A 152 -1.15 -10.67 9.18
CA ASN A 152 -0.84 -9.84 10.35
C ASN A 152 -1.05 -8.35 10.06
N SER A 153 -0.79 -7.92 8.83
CA SER A 153 -0.87 -6.51 8.44
C SER A 153 -2.32 -6.07 8.21
N VAL A 154 -3.08 -6.84 7.43
CA VAL A 154 -4.45 -6.49 7.04
C VAL A 154 -5.46 -6.91 8.10
N GLY A 155 -5.25 -8.06 8.75
CA GLY A 155 -6.12 -8.59 9.81
C GLY A 155 -6.17 -7.65 11.01
N LEU A 156 -5.01 -7.18 11.50
CA LEU A 156 -4.94 -6.23 12.62
C LEU A 156 -5.75 -4.94 12.35
N VAL A 157 -5.66 -4.44 11.12
CA VAL A 157 -6.38 -3.24 10.71
C VAL A 157 -7.88 -3.52 10.55
N GLY A 158 -8.25 -4.68 10.00
CA GLY A 158 -9.63 -5.12 9.92
C GLY A 158 -10.29 -5.25 11.30
N GLU A 159 -9.57 -5.84 12.26
CA GLU A 159 -10.02 -5.94 13.66
C GLU A 159 -10.27 -4.56 14.28
N ALA A 160 -9.32 -3.63 14.12
CA ALA A 160 -9.45 -2.27 14.64
C ALA A 160 -10.66 -1.52 14.05
N VAL A 161 -10.91 -1.66 12.75
CA VAL A 161 -12.05 -1.02 12.09
C VAL A 161 -13.38 -1.56 12.62
N VAL A 162 -13.50 -2.89 12.80
CA VAL A 162 -14.73 -3.50 13.33
C VAL A 162 -14.97 -3.10 14.79
N SER A 163 -13.94 -3.11 15.62
CA SER A 163 -14.05 -2.68 17.02
C SER A 163 -14.54 -1.23 17.14
N GLY A 164 -14.06 -0.34 16.27
CA GLY A 164 -14.53 1.05 16.21
C GLY A 164 -16.02 1.20 15.88
N PHE A 165 -16.60 0.29 15.08
CA PHE A 165 -18.04 0.28 14.83
C PHE A 165 -18.85 -0.17 16.05
N GLY A 166 -18.31 -1.08 16.87
CA GLY A 166 -18.95 -1.54 18.11
C GLY A 166 -19.22 -0.41 19.11
N GLU A 167 -18.35 0.59 19.15
CA GLU A 167 -18.48 1.77 20.03
C GLU A 167 -19.60 2.74 19.61
N THR A 168 -20.14 2.61 18.39
CA THR A 168 -21.13 3.55 17.82
C THR A 168 -22.61 3.17 18.02
N GLY A 169 -22.92 2.15 18.83
CA GLY A 169 -24.30 1.90 19.28
C GLY A 169 -24.79 0.45 19.33
N TYR A 170 -23.91 -0.54 19.16
CA TYR A 170 -24.22 -1.95 19.46
C TYR A 170 -23.57 -2.37 20.77
N GLN A 171 -23.93 -3.55 21.31
CA GLN A 171 -23.37 -4.04 22.58
C GLN A 171 -21.83 -3.99 22.56
N PRO A 172 -21.17 -3.67 23.70
CA PRO A 172 -19.72 -3.54 23.74
C PRO A 172 -19.07 -4.87 23.32
N LEU A 173 -18.42 -4.85 22.17
CA LEU A 173 -17.50 -5.90 21.75
C LEU A 173 -16.30 -5.88 22.72
N ILE A 174 -16.08 -7.00 23.42
CA ILE A 174 -15.00 -7.14 24.42
C ILE A 174 -13.66 -7.37 23.72
N ASP A 175 -13.67 -8.19 22.67
CA ASP A 175 -12.53 -8.48 21.81
C ASP A 175 -13.05 -8.93 20.44
N PHE A 176 -12.27 -8.73 19.39
CA PHE A 176 -12.61 -9.17 18.05
C PHE A 176 -11.35 -9.64 17.33
N LYS A 177 -11.38 -10.90 16.91
CA LYS A 177 -10.27 -11.52 16.21
C LYS A 177 -10.72 -12.06 14.87
N VAL A 178 -10.05 -11.62 13.81
CA VAL A 178 -10.21 -12.20 12.49
C VAL A 178 -9.44 -13.51 12.47
N SER A 179 -10.16 -14.63 12.54
CA SER A 179 -9.57 -15.96 12.53
C SER A 179 -9.28 -16.43 11.10
N SER A 180 -8.39 -17.41 11.00
CA SER A 180 -7.75 -17.94 9.80
C SER A 180 -8.62 -17.98 8.53
N PHE A 181 -8.45 -16.98 7.64
CA PHE A 181 -8.53 -17.04 6.17
C PHE A 181 -8.35 -15.61 5.63
N CYS A 182 -7.16 -15.28 5.12
CA CYS A 182 -6.81 -13.98 4.51
C CYS A 182 -6.98 -12.70 5.33
N GLY A 183 -7.52 -12.74 6.55
CA GLY A 183 -7.90 -11.52 7.27
C GLY A 183 -9.25 -10.95 6.83
N TRP A 184 -10.10 -11.73 6.12
CA TRP A 184 -11.34 -11.21 5.53
C TRP A 184 -12.61 -12.03 5.79
N SER A 185 -12.52 -13.34 6.04
CA SER A 185 -13.66 -14.24 5.81
C SER A 185 -14.00 -15.22 6.92
N HIS A 186 -13.37 -15.12 8.10
CA HIS A 186 -13.78 -15.91 9.26
C HIS A 186 -13.80 -15.07 10.53
N PHE A 187 -14.96 -15.06 11.19
CA PHE A 187 -15.20 -14.37 12.45
C PHE A 187 -15.43 -15.43 13.52
N SER A 188 -14.61 -15.41 14.57
CA SER A 188 -14.83 -16.26 15.74
C SER A 188 -15.49 -15.43 16.84
N PRO A 189 -16.56 -15.96 17.47
CA PRO A 189 -17.24 -15.28 18.58
C PRO A 189 -16.36 -15.21 19.84
#